data_AF-A0A1Q6Y9Y8-F1
#
_entry.id   AF-A0A1Q6Y9Y8-F1
#
_cell.length_a   1.000
_cell.length_b   1.000
_cell.length_c   1.000
_cell.angle_alpha   90.00
_cell.angle_beta   90.00
_cell.angle_gamma   90.00
#
_symmetry.space_group_name_H-M   'P 1'
#
loop_
_entity.id
_entity.type
_entity.pdbx_description
1 polymer ?
#
loop_
_entity_poly.entity_id
_entity_poly.type
_entity_poly.pdbx_seq_one_letter_code
_entity_poly.pdbx_strand_id
1 'polypeptide(L)'
;MWNLLEKNDKECRKLRDLLEDSALARPEAARIEELSETWAAAEHNHLAACNRCQTAAQDLLATRKIFKGVGSATEMARPWFSTRVMAAIAARERELTEAASTWLAVPKFASRLTLASGVLLLVTGTWLYERPLQAPNQQTKTLAAQESLFEAPPPVNLDDVLVPVQENNP
;
A
#
# COMPACT_ATOMS: atom_id res chain seq x y z
N MET A 1 33.93 -1.30 6.91
CA MET A 1 32.99 -1.26 8.06
C MET A 1 31.70 -2.04 7.82
N TRP A 2 31.14 -2.05 6.60
CA TRP A 2 29.92 -2.80 6.24
C TRP A 2 29.94 -4.30 6.57
N ASN A 3 31.05 -4.99 6.31
CA ASN A 3 31.16 -6.43 6.60
C ASN A 3 31.06 -6.77 8.10
N LEU A 4 31.41 -5.84 8.99
CA LEU A 4 31.30 -6.05 10.44
C LEU A 4 29.83 -5.93 10.90
N LEU A 5 29.08 -4.99 10.32
CA LEU A 5 27.65 -4.84 10.59
C LEU A 5 26.88 -6.07 10.07
N GLU A 6 27.16 -6.53 8.85
CA GLU A 6 26.50 -7.70 8.28
C GLU A 6 26.85 -8.99 9.04
N LYS A 7 28.09 -9.13 9.51
CA LYS A 7 28.50 -10.25 10.37
C LYS A 7 27.72 -10.23 11.68
N ASN A 8 27.64 -9.07 12.35
CA ASN A 8 26.88 -8.92 13.58
C ASN A 8 25.39 -9.24 13.37
N ASP A 9 24.80 -8.83 12.25
CA ASP A 9 23.40 -9.14 11.93
C ASP A 9 23.16 -10.63 11.67
N LYS A 10 24.14 -11.34 11.08
CA LYS A 10 24.08 -12.80 10.91
C LYS A 10 24.20 -13.50 12.26
N GLU A 11 25.11 -13.07 13.13
CA GLU A 11 25.26 -13.61 14.48
C GLU A 11 24.02 -13.35 15.35
N CYS A 12 23.43 -12.15 15.27
CA CYS A 12 22.19 -11.81 15.96
C CYS A 12 21.04 -12.72 15.52
N ARG A 13 20.88 -12.96 14.21
CA ARG A 13 19.86 -13.88 13.69
C ARG A 13 20.07 -15.30 14.18
N LYS A 14 21.30 -15.82 14.05
CA LYS A 14 21.65 -17.18 14.51
C LYS A 14 21.35 -17.35 16.00
N LEU A 15 21.69 -16.36 16.83
CA LEU A 15 21.42 -16.41 18.26
C LEU A 15 19.91 -16.37 18.55
N ARG A 16 19.14 -15.57 17.81
CA ARG A 16 17.69 -15.51 17.96
C ARG A 16 17.03 -16.85 17.62
N ASP A 17 17.43 -17.47 16.53
CA ASP A 17 16.90 -18.78 16.13
C ASP A 17 17.23 -19.85 17.19
N LEU A 18 18.46 -19.85 17.72
CA LEU A 18 18.85 -20.73 18.84
C LEU A 18 18.07 -20.45 20.14
N LEU A 19 17.75 -19.18 20.38
CA LEU A 19 16.98 -18.75 21.54
C LEU A 19 15.52 -19.22 21.43
N GLU A 20 14.93 -19.20 20.24
CA GLU A 20 13.61 -19.78 19.97
C GLU A 20 13.62 -21.31 20.11
N ASP A 21 14.62 -21.98 19.52
CA ASP A 21 14.76 -23.45 19.60
C ASP A 21 14.96 -23.93 21.04
N SER A 22 15.82 -23.27 21.82
CA SER A 22 16.05 -23.60 23.23
C SER A 22 14.82 -23.30 24.09
N ALA A 23 14.06 -22.24 23.77
CA ALA A 23 12.80 -21.96 24.44
C ALA A 23 11.77 -23.08 24.17
N LEU A 24 11.68 -23.61 22.94
CA LEU A 24 10.81 -24.74 22.62
C LEU A 24 11.25 -26.02 23.33
N ALA A 25 12.55 -26.31 23.37
CA ALA A 25 13.09 -27.50 24.01
C ALA A 25 12.93 -27.48 25.54
N ARG A 26 12.93 -26.29 26.15
CA ARG A 26 12.86 -26.10 27.61
C ARG A 26 11.71 -25.17 27.98
N PRO A 27 10.46 -25.69 28.02
CA PRO A 27 9.27 -24.90 28.33
C PRO A 27 9.31 -24.24 29.71
N GLU A 28 9.92 -24.90 30.69
CA GLU A 28 9.97 -24.46 32.08
C GLU A 28 11.15 -23.53 32.41
N ALA A 29 12.08 -23.32 31.48
CA ALA A 29 13.24 -22.46 31.71
C ALA A 29 12.79 -21.02 32.00
N ALA A 30 13.11 -20.55 33.20
CA ALA A 30 12.72 -19.23 33.71
C ALA A 30 13.86 -18.21 33.64
N ARG A 31 15.07 -18.66 33.32
CA ARG A 31 16.29 -17.84 33.29
C ARG A 31 17.07 -18.06 31.99
N ILE A 32 17.87 -17.07 31.62
CA ILE A 32 18.68 -17.12 30.39
C ILE A 32 19.77 -18.19 30.52
N GLU A 33 20.32 -18.37 31.71
CA GLU A 33 21.33 -19.39 32.02
C GLU A 33 20.79 -20.80 31.77
N GLU A 34 19.51 -21.03 32.08
CA GLU A 34 18.83 -22.31 31.82
C GLU A 34 18.56 -22.52 30.34
N LEU A 35 18.28 -21.47 29.57
CA LEU A 35 18.10 -21.55 28.12
C LEU A 35 19.42 -21.75 27.38
N SER A 36 20.51 -21.22 27.92
CA SER A 36 21.82 -21.18 27.29
C SER A 36 22.76 -22.30 27.71
N GLU A 37 22.35 -23.22 28.59
CA GLU A 37 23.19 -24.33 29.06
C GLU A 37 23.78 -25.18 27.91
N THR A 38 23.06 -25.31 26.79
CA THR A 38 23.49 -26.11 25.63
C THR A 38 24.16 -25.26 24.54
N TRP A 39 24.37 -23.96 24.77
CA TRP A 39 24.93 -23.08 23.77
C TRP A 39 26.45 -23.17 23.76
N ALA A 40 27.05 -22.90 22.60
CA ALA A 40 28.49 -22.82 22.51
C ALA A 40 29.01 -21.47 23.06
N ALA A 41 30.29 -21.43 23.40
CA ALA A 41 30.90 -20.26 24.04
C ALA A 41 30.82 -18.99 23.17
N ALA A 42 30.78 -19.13 21.84
CA ALA A 42 30.66 -18.00 20.93
C ALA A 42 29.31 -17.29 21.08
N GLU A 43 28.23 -18.04 21.24
CA GLU A 43 26.87 -17.56 21.45
C GLU A 43 26.72 -16.87 22.81
N HIS A 44 27.30 -17.42 23.88
CA HIS A 44 27.37 -16.76 25.18
C HIS A 44 28.11 -15.42 25.11
N ASN A 45 29.25 -15.39 24.42
CA ASN A 45 30.04 -14.17 24.25
C ASN A 45 29.27 -13.12 23.44
N HIS A 46 28.56 -13.53 22.37
CA HIS A 46 27.75 -12.62 21.58
C HIS A 46 26.59 -12.05 22.39
N LEU A 47 25.89 -12.87 23.18
CA LEU A 47 24.81 -12.42 24.04
C LEU A 47 25.30 -11.37 25.07
N ALA A 48 26.48 -11.59 25.65
CA ALA A 48 27.08 -10.67 26.62
C ALA A 48 27.55 -9.35 25.97
N ALA A 49 27.96 -9.37 24.71
CA ALA A 49 28.46 -8.20 24.00
C ALA A 49 27.36 -7.40 23.26
N CYS A 50 26.24 -8.03 22.90
CA CYS A 50 25.20 -7.45 22.06
C CYS A 50 23.95 -7.09 22.87
N ASN A 51 23.77 -5.80 23.17
CA ASN A 51 22.61 -5.31 23.93
C ASN A 51 21.27 -5.70 23.30
N ARG A 52 21.16 -5.69 21.96
CA ARG A 52 19.91 -6.09 21.26
C ARG A 52 19.53 -7.54 21.54
N CYS A 53 20.51 -8.44 21.54
CA CYS A 53 20.28 -9.85 21.83
C CYS A 53 19.94 -10.07 23.31
N GLN A 54 20.57 -9.32 24.21
CA GLN A 54 20.26 -9.35 25.63
C GLN A 54 18.81 -8.90 25.89
N THR A 55 18.38 -7.78 25.29
CA THR A 55 16.98 -7.31 25.39
C THR A 55 16.01 -8.34 24.84
N ALA A 56 16.29 -8.91 23.65
CA ALA A 56 15.43 -9.94 23.06
C ALA A 56 15.29 -11.19 23.95
N ALA A 57 16.37 -11.63 24.59
CA ALA A 57 16.35 -12.75 25.53
C ALA A 57 15.49 -12.47 26.76
N GLN A 58 15.58 -11.25 27.30
CA GLN A 58 14.77 -10.81 28.44
C GLN A 58 13.29 -10.69 28.06
N ASP A 59 12.98 -10.13 26.89
CA ASP A 59 11.63 -10.00 26.36
C ASP A 59 10.98 -11.38 26.16
N LEU A 60 11.74 -12.36 25.66
CA LEU A 60 11.25 -13.74 25.56
C LEU A 60 10.88 -14.30 26.94
N LEU A 61 11.73 -14.13 27.96
CA LEU A 61 11.40 -14.61 29.31
C LEU A 61 10.21 -13.87 29.92
N ALA A 62 10.11 -12.56 29.70
CA ALA A 62 9.00 -11.73 30.17
C ALA A 62 7.68 -12.18 29.54
N THR A 63 7.65 -12.38 28.21
CA THR A 63 6.46 -12.89 27.51
C THR A 63 6.07 -14.27 28.00
N ARG A 64 7.01 -15.19 28.19
CA ARG A 64 6.73 -16.51 28.78
C ARG A 64 6.12 -16.42 30.17
N LYS A 65 6.63 -15.54 31.03
CA LYS A 65 6.08 -15.33 32.37
C LYS A 65 4.63 -14.84 32.32
N ILE A 66 4.30 -13.96 31.37
CA ILE A 66 2.92 -13.50 31.13
C ILE A 66 2.03 -14.67 30.70
N PHE A 67 2.49 -15.51 29.77
CA PHE A 67 1.70 -16.62 29.24
C PHE A 67 1.63 -17.85 30.17
N LYS A 68 2.53 -18.01 31.14
CA LYS A 68 2.50 -19.13 32.11
C LYS A 68 1.19 -19.20 32.89
N GLY A 69 0.52 -18.06 33.13
CA GLY A 69 -0.79 -17.99 33.77
C GLY A 69 -2.00 -18.22 32.85
N VAL A 70 -1.80 -18.20 31.53
CA VAL A 70 -2.88 -18.35 30.55
C VAL A 70 -3.18 -19.84 30.28
N GLY A 71 -2.16 -20.69 30.31
CA GLY A 71 -2.33 -22.14 30.12
C GLY A 71 -3.24 -22.80 31.17
N SER A 72 -3.06 -22.45 32.45
CA SER A 72 -3.86 -23.00 33.55
C SER A 72 -5.31 -22.48 33.57
N ALA A 73 -5.56 -21.28 33.03
CA ALA A 73 -6.92 -20.78 32.84
C ALA A 73 -7.66 -21.47 31.68
N THR A 74 -6.92 -22.04 30.72
CA THR A 74 -7.49 -22.72 29.55
C THR A 74 -7.92 -24.16 29.89
N GLU A 75 -7.29 -24.81 30.87
CA GLU A 75 -7.76 -26.09 31.42
C GLU A 75 -9.07 -25.95 32.21
N MET A 76 -9.37 -24.76 32.74
CA MET A 76 -10.73 -24.40 33.17
C MET A 76 -11.56 -23.91 31.98
N ALA A 77 -11.54 -24.66 30.87
CA ALA A 77 -12.51 -24.50 29.80
C ALA A 77 -13.89 -24.73 30.43
N ARG A 78 -14.56 -23.67 30.84
CA ARG A 78 -15.98 -23.70 31.19
C ARG A 78 -16.71 -24.17 29.92
N PRO A 79 -17.17 -25.43 29.85
CA PRO A 79 -17.69 -26.02 28.61
C PRO A 79 -18.88 -25.23 28.06
N TRP A 80 -19.56 -24.50 28.92
CA TRP A 80 -20.68 -23.60 28.60
C TRP A 80 -20.31 -22.41 27.70
N PHE A 81 -19.13 -21.79 27.86
CA PHE A 81 -18.80 -20.55 27.17
C PHE A 81 -18.36 -20.82 25.72
N SER A 82 -17.49 -21.81 25.52
CA SER A 82 -17.03 -22.21 24.18
C SER A 82 -18.18 -22.67 23.29
N THR A 83 -19.10 -23.49 23.82
CA THR A 83 -20.28 -23.94 23.07
C THR A 83 -21.18 -22.77 22.65
N ARG A 84 -21.44 -21.79 23.54
CA ARG A 84 -22.26 -20.63 23.19
C ARG A 84 -21.59 -19.70 22.20
N VAL A 85 -20.29 -19.47 22.34
CA VAL A 85 -19.53 -18.62 21.41
C VAL A 85 -19.48 -19.27 20.04
N MET A 86 -19.17 -20.57 19.94
CA MET A 86 -19.15 -21.27 18.66
C MET A 86 -20.54 -21.36 18.02
N ALA A 87 -21.60 -21.53 18.82
CA ALA A 87 -22.97 -21.47 18.31
C ALA A 87 -23.34 -20.06 17.78
N ALA A 88 -22.91 -19.00 18.48
CA ALA A 88 -23.13 -17.62 18.04
C ALA A 88 -22.32 -17.28 16.78
N ILE A 89 -21.09 -17.78 16.66
CA ILE A 89 -20.26 -17.64 15.46
C ILE A 89 -20.92 -18.36 14.28
N ALA A 90 -21.33 -19.62 14.46
CA ALA A 90 -21.98 -20.39 13.41
C ALA A 90 -23.31 -19.75 12.95
N ALA A 91 -24.06 -19.12 13.86
CA ALA A 91 -25.26 -18.36 13.51
C ALA A 91 -24.92 -17.12 12.66
N ARG A 92 -23.91 -16.34 13.08
CA ARG A 92 -23.44 -15.15 12.36
C ARG A 92 -22.87 -15.49 10.99
N GLU A 93 -22.15 -16.59 10.87
CA GLU A 93 -21.59 -17.07 9.60
C GLU A 93 -22.69 -17.45 8.61
N ARG A 94 -23.77 -18.10 9.07
CA ARG A 94 -24.93 -18.41 8.22
C ARG A 94 -25.59 -17.15 7.66
N GLU A 95 -25.83 -16.16 8.49
CA GLU A 95 -26.37 -14.85 8.06
C GLU A 95 -25.46 -14.16 7.03
N LEU A 96 -24.14 -14.22 7.23
CA LEU A 96 -23.17 -13.66 6.31
C LEU A 96 -23.09 -14.43 4.98
N THR A 97 -23.23 -15.76 5.01
CA THR A 97 -23.26 -16.57 3.77
C THR A 97 -24.52 -16.33 2.96
N GLU A 98 -25.67 -16.15 3.61
CA GLU A 98 -26.91 -15.78 2.94
C GLU A 98 -26.79 -14.39 2.30
N ALA A 99 -26.26 -13.40 3.03
CA ALA A 99 -26.00 -12.07 2.49
C ALA A 99 -25.00 -12.12 1.32
N ALA A 100 -23.89 -12.85 1.44
CA ALA A 100 -22.88 -12.99 0.38
C ALA A 100 -23.45 -13.68 -0.87
N SER A 101 -24.38 -14.64 -0.70
CA SER A 101 -25.03 -15.31 -1.84
C SER A 101 -25.83 -14.35 -2.72
N THR A 102 -26.39 -13.28 -2.14
CA THR A 102 -27.10 -12.24 -2.91
C THR A 102 -26.16 -11.41 -3.78
N TRP A 103 -24.90 -11.22 -3.34
CA TRP A 103 -23.87 -10.49 -4.08
C TRP A 103 -23.20 -11.32 -5.18
N LEU A 104 -23.34 -12.66 -5.18
CA LEU A 104 -22.80 -13.53 -6.24
C LEU A 104 -23.50 -13.35 -7.59
N ALA A 105 -24.71 -12.75 -7.63
CA ALA A 105 -25.41 -12.44 -8.87
C ALA A 105 -24.89 -11.14 -9.54
N VAL A 106 -24.28 -10.24 -8.76
CA VAL A 106 -23.81 -8.91 -9.20
C VAL A 106 -22.74 -8.93 -10.32
N PRO A 107 -21.74 -9.84 -10.36
CA PRO A 107 -20.73 -9.81 -11.41
C PRO A 107 -21.29 -10.07 -12.82
N LYS A 108 -22.40 -10.82 -12.95
CA LYS A 108 -23.07 -11.00 -14.26
C LYS A 108 -23.75 -9.72 -14.75
N PHE A 109 -24.22 -8.87 -13.84
CA PHE A 109 -24.80 -7.57 -14.20
C PHE A 109 -23.73 -6.54 -14.57
N ALA A 110 -22.58 -6.56 -13.90
CA ALA A 110 -21.46 -5.67 -14.20
C ALA A 110 -20.96 -5.84 -15.65
N SER A 111 -20.78 -7.08 -16.12
CA SER A 111 -20.33 -7.36 -17.49
C SER A 111 -21.34 -6.89 -18.56
N ARG A 112 -22.64 -6.95 -18.26
CA ARG A 112 -23.68 -6.48 -19.19
C ARG A 112 -23.77 -4.95 -19.22
N LEU A 113 -23.56 -4.31 -18.07
CA LEU A 113 -23.53 -2.85 -17.97
C LEU A 113 -22.33 -2.24 -18.70
N THR A 114 -21.14 -2.85 -18.60
CA THR A 114 -19.95 -2.35 -19.32
C THR A 114 -20.10 -2.45 -20.84
N LEU A 115 -20.70 -3.53 -21.32
CA LEU A 115 -21.06 -3.68 -22.74
C LEU A 115 -22.06 -2.61 -23.18
N ALA A 116 -23.13 -2.41 -22.40
CA ALA A 116 -24.14 -1.39 -22.70
C ALA A 116 -23.55 0.03 -22.70
N SER A 117 -22.70 0.36 -21.72
CA SER A 117 -22.03 1.66 -21.66
C SER A 117 -21.03 1.84 -22.80
N GLY A 118 -20.31 0.78 -23.19
CA GLY A 118 -19.37 0.83 -24.32
C GLY A 118 -20.08 1.09 -25.65
N VAL A 119 -21.21 0.41 -25.90
CA VAL A 119 -22.04 0.66 -27.08
C VAL A 119 -22.60 2.09 -27.07
N LEU A 120 -23.07 2.57 -25.92
CA LEU A 120 -23.58 3.94 -25.79
C LEU A 120 -22.48 4.98 -26.07
N LEU A 121 -21.27 4.78 -25.55
CA LEU A 121 -20.12 5.65 -25.81
C LEU A 121 -19.71 5.65 -27.29
N LEU A 122 -19.75 4.48 -27.95
CA LEU A 122 -19.49 4.39 -29.38
C LEU A 122 -20.54 5.12 -30.20
N VAL A 123 -21.84 4.90 -29.93
CA VAL A 123 -22.94 5.56 -30.64
C VAL A 123 -22.90 7.08 -30.44
N THR A 124 -22.71 7.54 -29.21
CA THR A 124 -22.61 8.97 -28.90
C THR A 124 -21.36 9.58 -29.52
N GLY A 125 -20.22 8.88 -29.49
CA GLY A 125 -18.98 9.33 -30.12
C GLY A 125 -19.09 9.43 -31.64
N THR A 126 -19.71 8.46 -32.30
CA THR A 126 -19.95 8.51 -33.75
C THR A 126 -20.90 9.65 -34.12
N TRP A 127 -21.94 9.88 -33.32
CA TRP A 127 -22.87 11.00 -33.54
C TRP A 127 -22.24 12.37 -33.34
N LEU A 128 -21.30 12.48 -32.38
CA LEU A 128 -20.58 13.72 -32.12
C LEU A 128 -19.54 14.03 -33.20
N TYR A 129 -18.95 12.98 -33.79
CA TYR A 129 -17.95 13.11 -34.86
C TYR A 129 -18.59 13.38 -36.24
N GLU A 130 -19.83 12.93 -36.46
CA GLU A 130 -20.60 13.20 -37.69
C GLU A 130 -21.24 14.60 -37.76
N ARG A 131 -20.92 15.53 -36.85
CA ARG A 131 -21.18 16.95 -37.11
C ARG A 131 -20.04 17.52 -37.97
N PRO A 132 -20.19 17.69 -39.30
CA PRO A 132 -19.17 18.35 -40.10
C PRO A 132 -19.07 19.81 -39.64
N LEU A 133 -17.93 20.16 -39.03
CA LEU A 133 -17.44 21.53 -39.12
C LEU A 133 -17.25 21.81 -40.61
N GLN A 134 -18.15 22.60 -41.20
CA GLN A 134 -17.97 23.14 -42.54
C GLN A 134 -16.64 23.90 -42.58
N ALA A 135 -15.62 23.28 -43.17
CA ALA A 135 -14.37 23.95 -43.47
C ALA A 135 -14.64 25.00 -44.57
N PRO A 136 -14.26 26.27 -44.39
CA PRO A 136 -14.37 27.24 -45.45
C PRO A 136 -13.39 26.90 -46.58
N ASN A 137 -13.95 26.86 -47.78
CA ASN A 137 -13.36 26.54 -49.07
C ASN A 137 -12.19 27.50 -49.37
N GLN A 138 -10.93 27.07 -49.20
CA GLN A 138 -9.77 27.79 -49.73
C GLN A 138 -9.41 27.25 -51.11
N GLN A 139 -10.20 27.63 -52.12
CA GLN A 139 -9.74 27.71 -53.50
C GLN A 139 -9.66 29.18 -53.93
N THR A 140 -8.64 29.48 -54.73
CA THR A 140 -8.45 30.69 -55.55
C THR A 140 -8.01 32.00 -54.89
N LYS A 141 -6.69 32.14 -54.67
CA LYS A 141 -5.89 33.33 -55.04
C LYS A 141 -4.53 32.87 -55.60
N THR A 142 -4.42 32.62 -56.90
CA THR A 142 -3.75 33.53 -57.88
C THR A 142 -2.30 33.81 -57.45
N LEU A 143 -1.29 33.05 -57.88
CA LEU A 143 -0.61 33.18 -59.19
C LEU A 143 -0.14 34.62 -59.55
N ALA A 144 0.01 35.51 -58.55
CA ALA A 144 0.48 36.88 -58.74
C ALA A 144 1.15 37.43 -57.46
N ALA A 145 2.28 36.86 -57.04
CA ALA A 145 3.29 37.51 -56.18
C ALA A 145 4.54 36.61 -56.06
N GLN A 146 5.00 36.02 -57.17
CA GLN A 146 6.44 35.87 -57.37
C GLN A 146 6.98 37.27 -57.64
N GLU A 147 8.22 37.54 -57.21
CA GLU A 147 9.01 38.78 -57.43
C GLU A 147 8.89 39.87 -56.35
N SER A 148 9.55 39.65 -55.20
CA SER A 148 10.27 40.75 -54.54
C SER A 148 11.37 40.19 -53.61
N LEU A 149 12.55 40.01 -54.20
CA LEU A 149 13.82 39.67 -53.59
C LEU A 149 14.63 40.96 -53.40
N PHE A 150 14.31 41.87 -52.47
CA PHE A 150 15.25 42.93 -52.04
C PHE A 150 14.86 43.56 -50.70
N GLU A 151 15.89 43.76 -49.86
CA GLU A 151 16.07 44.81 -48.85
C GLU A 151 15.34 44.79 -47.48
N ALA A 152 16.14 44.42 -46.46
CA ALA A 152 16.28 44.84 -45.05
C ALA A 152 15.08 45.28 -44.14
N PRO A 153 15.08 44.85 -42.84
CA PRO A 153 14.09 45.24 -41.81
C PRO A 153 14.52 46.54 -41.07
N PRO A 154 13.63 47.34 -40.43
CA PRO A 154 13.36 47.24 -38.97
C PRO A 154 12.04 47.99 -38.50
N PRO A 155 11.81 48.34 -37.21
CA PRO A 155 12.28 47.79 -35.93
C PRO A 155 11.15 47.34 -34.96
N VAL A 156 11.62 46.66 -33.92
CA VAL A 156 10.95 46.25 -32.68
C VAL A 156 10.83 47.44 -31.71
N ASN A 157 9.67 47.55 -31.05
CA ASN A 157 9.35 48.38 -29.86
C ASN A 157 9.33 49.91 -30.01
N LEU A 158 8.20 50.50 -29.61
CA LEU A 158 8.10 51.77 -28.90
C LEU A 158 6.77 51.81 -28.13
N ASP A 159 6.82 51.28 -26.90
CA ASP A 159 5.98 51.77 -25.80
C ASP A 159 6.31 53.26 -25.60
N ASP A 160 5.34 54.15 -25.80
CA ASP A 160 5.23 55.46 -25.15
C ASP A 160 3.98 56.17 -25.66
N VAL A 161 2.88 56.07 -24.92
CA VAL A 161 2.08 57.21 -24.41
C VAL A 161 1.13 56.62 -23.38
N LEU A 162 1.56 56.66 -22.12
CA LEU A 162 0.74 56.44 -20.94
C LEU A 162 0.09 57.77 -20.51
N VAL A 163 -1.03 57.61 -19.78
CA VAL A 163 -1.72 58.52 -18.83
C VAL A 163 -2.68 59.60 -19.42
N PRO A 164 -3.73 60.01 -18.66
CA PRO A 164 -5.16 59.77 -18.93
C PRO A 164 -5.97 61.08 -18.78
N VAL A 165 -7.32 61.04 -18.74
CA VAL A 165 -8.20 61.82 -17.83
C VAL A 165 -9.65 61.73 -18.30
N GLN A 166 -10.42 61.05 -17.46
CA GLN A 166 -11.81 61.24 -17.02
C GLN A 166 -12.68 62.38 -17.59
N GLU A 167 -13.97 62.03 -17.76
CA GLU A 167 -15.17 62.79 -17.34
C GLU A 167 -15.83 63.76 -18.34
N ASN A 168 -17.00 63.37 -18.89
CA ASN A 168 -18.30 63.85 -18.42
C ASN A 168 -19.49 63.26 -19.22
N ASN A 169 -20.50 62.80 -18.46
CA ASN A 169 -21.89 62.55 -18.86
C ASN A 169 -22.63 63.92 -18.89
N PRO A 170 -23.73 64.14 -19.64
CA PRO A 170 -24.99 63.37 -19.56
C PRO A 170 -25.57 62.87 -20.90
#